data_AF-X0RLC6-F1
#
_entry.id   AF-X0RLC6-F1
#
_cell.length_a   1.000
_cell.length_b   1.000
_cell.length_c   1.000
_cell.angle_alpha   90.00
_cell.angle_beta   90.00
_cell.angle_gamma   90.00
#
_symmetry.space_group_name_H-M   'P 1'
#
loop_
_entity.id
_entity.type
_entity.pdbx_description
1 polymer ?
#
loop_
_entity_poly.entity_id
_entity_poly.type
_entity_poly.pdbx_seq_one_letter_code
_entity_poly.pdbx_strand_id
1 'polypeptide(L)' 'HLAKSLLAGLAGDVRVSGKTIVVIYYNTPNVERLREHYEHLPERLSAEHVDPHIPWLYGYKLDFRFR' A
#
# COMPACT_ATOMS: atom_id res chain seq x y z
N HIS A 1 -9.00 -13.10 9.72
CA HIS A 1 -10.23 -12.30 9.93
C HIS A 1 -10.01 -10.78 9.78
N LEU A 2 -8.94 -10.21 10.36
CA LEU A 2 -8.62 -8.76 10.26
C LEU A 2 -8.51 -8.22 8.82
N ALA A 3 -7.76 -8.90 7.94
CA ALA A 3 -7.60 -8.45 6.55
C ALA A 3 -8.93 -8.41 5.78
N LYS A 4 -9.84 -9.36 6.05
CA LYS A 4 -11.16 -9.39 5.41
C LYS A 4 -12.06 -8.29 5.95
N SER A 5 -12.06 -8.02 7.26
CA SER A 5 -12.86 -6.93 7.84
C SER A 5 -12.34 -5.53 7.48
N LEU A 6 -11.01 -5.37 7.34
CA LEU A 6 -10.40 -4.09 6.96
C LEU A 6 -10.57 -3.77 5.48
N LEU A 7 -10.51 -4.79 4.61
CA LEU A 7 -10.44 -4.60 3.15
C LEU A 7 -11.75 -4.89 2.40
N ALA A 8 -12.71 -5.64 2.98
CA ALA A 8 -13.93 -6.04 2.26
C ALA A 8 -14.94 -4.90 2.01
N GLY A 9 -14.80 -3.76 2.70
CA GLY A 9 -15.63 -2.57 2.47
C GLY A 9 -14.98 -1.52 1.57
N LEU A 10 -13.73 -1.73 1.17
CA LEU A 10 -12.97 -0.73 0.44
C LEU A 10 -13.15 -0.95 -1.06
N ALA A 11 -13.91 -0.06 -1.69
CA ALA A 11 -13.75 0.13 -3.12
C ALA A 11 -12.31 0.57 -3.35
N GLY A 12 -11.63 -0.03 -4.31
CA GLY A 12 -10.25 0.29 -4.58
C GLY A 12 -9.81 -0.18 -5.94
N ASP A 13 -8.75 0.43 -6.44
CA ASP A 13 -8.14 0.08 -7.71
C ASP A 13 -6.65 -0.24 -7.52
N VAL A 14 -6.18 -1.20 -8.30
CA VAL A 14 -4.78 -1.57 -8.37
C VAL A 14 -4.23 -1.05 -9.70
N ARG A 15 -3.17 -0.26 -9.62
CA ARG A 15 -2.43 0.25 -10.77
C ARG A 15 -1.00 -0.20 -10.71
N VAL A 16 -0.36 -0.24 -11.87
CA VAL A 16 1.08 -0.46 -11.98
C VAL A 16 1.71 0.79 -12.58
N SER A 17 2.72 1.33 -11.89
CA SER A 17 3.52 2.45 -12.37
C SER A 17 4.99 2.05 -12.29
N GLY A 18 5.60 1.79 -13.45
CA GLY A 18 6.95 1.21 -13.52
C GLY A 18 7.03 -0.11 -12.75
N LYS A 19 7.90 -0.19 -11.74
CA LYS A 19 8.06 -1.33 -10.82
C LYS A 19 7.32 -1.16 -9.48
N THR A 20 6.29 -0.33 -9.43
CA THR A 20 5.49 -0.13 -8.22
C THR A 20 4.04 -0.49 -8.49
N ILE A 21 3.49 -1.39 -7.68
CA ILE A 21 2.06 -1.65 -7.59
C ILE A 21 1.49 -0.61 -6.64
N VAL A 22 0.52 0.18 -7.10
CA VAL A 22 -0.17 1.20 -6.32
C VAL A 22 -1.58 0.71 -6.03
N VAL A 23 -1.89 0.52 -4.76
CA VAL A 23 -3.23 0.15 -4.29
C VAL A 23 -3.92 1.40 -3.77
N ILE A 24 -5.02 1.78 -4.40
CA ILE A 24 -5.82 2.93 -3.98
C ILE A 24 -7.06 2.42 -3.26
N TYR A 25 -7.30 2.91 -2.05
CA TYR A 25 -8.53 2.65 -1.32
C TYR A 25 -9.39 3.91 -1.24
N TYR A 26 -10.69 3.74 -1.47
CA TYR A 26 -11.70 4.78 -1.34
C TYR A 26 -12.51 4.61 -0.04
N ASN A 27 -12.94 5.72 0.56
CA ASN A 27 -13.85 5.74 1.71
C ASN A 27 -13.39 4.88 2.91
N THR A 28 -12.07 4.78 3.14
CA THR A 28 -11.48 4.06 4.27
C THR A 28 -11.83 4.70 5.61
N PRO A 29 -12.43 3.97 6.58
CA PRO A 29 -12.52 4.46 7.95
C PRO A 29 -11.12 4.55 8.57
N ASN A 30 -10.88 5.54 9.44
CA ASN A 30 -9.57 5.83 10.04
C ASN A 30 -8.44 6.07 9.02
N VAL A 31 -8.77 6.70 7.89
CA VAL A 31 -7.86 6.93 6.78
C VAL A 31 -6.54 7.57 7.20
N GLU A 32 -6.56 8.55 8.11
CA GLU A 32 -5.34 9.26 8.54
C GLU A 32 -4.29 8.32 9.15
N ARG A 33 -4.71 7.37 9.98
CA ARG A 33 -3.80 6.38 10.58
C ARG A 33 -3.23 5.43 9.52
N LEU A 34 -4.03 5.07 8.52
CA LEU A 34 -3.57 4.25 7.42
C LEU A 34 -2.59 5.02 6.52
N ARG A 35 -2.83 6.31 6.29
CA ARG A 35 -1.93 7.17 5.51
C ARG A 35 -0.56 7.27 6.14
N GLU A 36 -0.53 7.57 7.45
CA GLU A 36 0.70 7.66 8.22
C GLU A 36 1.56 6.38 8.07
N HIS A 37 0.92 5.21 8.08
CA HIS A 37 1.63 3.94 8.05
C HIS A 37 1.95 3.40 6.65
N TYR A 38 1.16 3.71 5.63
CA TYR A 38 1.21 3.00 4.35
C TYR A 38 1.38 3.88 3.10
N GLU A 39 1.11 5.18 3.15
CA GLU A 39 1.46 6.05 2.01
C GLU A 39 2.98 6.21 1.93
N HIS A 40 3.51 6.20 0.70
CA HIS A 40 4.95 6.30 0.44
C HIS A 40 5.75 5.18 1.11
N LEU A 41 5.16 3.99 1.17
CA LEU A 41 5.76 2.83 1.85
C LEU A 41 7.16 2.48 1.31
N PRO A 42 7.41 2.48 -0.02
CA PRO A 42 8.74 2.17 -0.53
C PRO A 42 9.81 3.16 -0.06
N GLU A 43 9.49 4.46 -0.02
CA GLU A 43 10.40 5.51 0.44
C GLU A 43 10.70 5.35 1.94
N ARG A 44 9.68 5.03 2.74
CA ARG A 44 9.83 4.81 4.20
C ARG A 44 10.70 3.59 4.51
N LEU A 45 10.43 2.46 3.85
CA LEU A 45 11.26 1.26 3.99
C LEU A 45 12.71 1.54 3.63
N SER A 46 12.93 2.26 2.52
CA SER A 46 14.28 2.64 2.09
C SER A 46 14.99 3.54 3.12
N ALA A 47 14.28 4.49 3.72
CA ALA A 47 14.82 5.36 4.78
C ALA A 47 15.19 4.57 6.06
N GLU A 48 14.48 3.48 6.34
CA GLU A 48 14.75 2.53 7.42
C GLU A 48 15.78 1.45 7.03
N HIS A 49 16.42 1.57 5.86
CA HIS A 49 17.38 0.60 5.31
C HIS A 49 16.79 -0.81 5.07
N VAL A 50 15.48 -0.88 4.87
CA VAL A 50 14.75 -2.10 4.47
C VAL A 50 14.54 -2.09 2.97
N ASP A 51 14.83 -3.22 2.30
CA ASP A 51 14.61 -3.35 0.85
C ASP A 51 13.10 -3.31 0.53
N PRO A 52 12.62 -2.33 -0.24
CA PRO A 52 11.20 -2.24 -0.59
C PRO A 52 10.76 -3.21 -1.68
N HIS A 53 11.69 -3.91 -2.34
CA HIS A 53 11.36 -4.85 -3.41
C HIS A 53 10.86 -6.17 -2.83
N ILE A 54 9.71 -6.63 -3.33
CA ILE A 54 9.06 -7.83 -2.83
C ILE A 54 9.43 -9.01 -3.77
N PRO A 55 10.26 -9.98 -3.34
CA PRO A 55 10.81 -11.00 -4.25
C PRO A 55 9.73 -11.88 -4.90
N TRP A 56 8.70 -12.25 -4.14
CA TRP A 56 7.58 -13.06 -4.64
C TRP A 56 6.56 -12.25 -5.47
N LEU A 57 6.78 -10.95 -5.62
CA LEU A 57 6.07 -10.09 -6.59
C LEU A 57 7.03 -9.63 -7.68
N TYR A 58 7.97 -10.48 -8.11
CA TYR A 58 8.94 -10.18 -9.18
C TYR A 58 9.80 -8.93 -8.90
N GLY A 59 10.05 -8.64 -7.63
CA GLY A 59 10.76 -7.44 -7.20
C GLY A 59 9.98 -6.16 -7.45
N TYR A 60 8.66 -6.20 -7.56
CA TYR A 60 7.85 -4.99 -7.49
C TYR A 60 7.82 -4.45 -6.07
N LYS A 61 7.65 -3.14 -5.98
CA LYS A 61 7.40 -2.41 -4.73
C LYS A 61 5.89 -2.23 -4.57
N LEU A 62 5.44 -2.05 -3.34
CA LEU A 62 4.03 -1.80 -3.02
C LEU A 62 3.89 -0.41 -2.40
N ASP A 63 2.99 0.40 -2.95
CA ASP A 63 2.61 1.68 -2.39
C ASP A 63 1.08 1.74 -2.23
N PHE A 64 0.64 2.49 -1.23
CA PHE A 64 -0.77 2.65 -0.93
C PHE A 64 -1.16 4.11 -1.05
N ARG A 65 -2.39 4.35 -1.50
CA ARG A 65 -3.01 5.68 -1.56
C ARG A 65 -4.40 5.61 -0.99
N PHE A 66 -4.80 6.63 -0.27
CA PHE A 66 -6.13 6.68 0.32
C PHE A 66 -6.86 7.94 -0.14
N ARG A 67 -8.09 7.75 -0.64
CA ARG A 67 -8.93 8.79 -1.25
C ARG A 67 -10.35 8.79 -0.74
#